data_AF-A0A285EDN9-F1
#
_entry.id   AF-A0A285EDN9-F1
#
_cell.length_a   1.000
_cell.length_b   1.000
_cell.length_c   1.000
_cell.angle_alpha   90.00
_cell.angle_beta   90.00
_cell.angle_gamma   90.00
#
_symmetry.space_group_name_H-M   'P 1'
#
loop_
_entity.id
_entity.type
_entity.pdbx_description
1 polymer ?
#
loop_
_entity_poly.entity_id
_entity_poly.type
_entity_poly.pdbx_seq_one_letter_code
_entity_poly.pdbx_strand_id
1 'polypeptide(L)'
;MHERSHVQVTLGQQLYPVLEQCRKPEVLWAKLATGNYDWLGVRSNGKYVLGRPRLSAVVQEEAGPPPDDARAPHRIEALGPLQRVPRWEAYATAEEARETFRRLAQGDPITPLRTSGVWRARLVLDGRSVEERLVVRPLPRLL
;
A
#
# COMPACT_ATOMS: atom_id res chain seq x y z
N MET A 1 -3.38 -31.54 1.21
CA MET A 1 -3.12 -30.08 1.18
C MET A 1 -3.94 -29.51 2.33
N HIS A 2 -3.33 -29.24 3.49
CA HIS A 2 -4.06 -28.99 4.73
C HIS A 2 -4.48 -27.51 4.82
N GLU A 3 -5.78 -27.30 4.83
CA GLU A 3 -6.47 -26.06 5.14
C GLU A 3 -6.23 -25.72 6.62
N ARG A 4 -5.30 -24.81 6.92
CA ARG A 4 -5.09 -24.32 8.29
C ARG A 4 -6.09 -23.20 8.56
N SER A 5 -7.28 -23.60 8.99
CA SER A 5 -8.23 -22.75 9.71
C SER A 5 -7.51 -22.04 10.88
N HIS A 6 -7.58 -20.71 10.93
CA HIS A 6 -6.89 -19.84 11.89
C HIS A 6 -7.41 -19.96 13.34
N VAL A 7 -8.29 -20.91 13.64
CA VAL A 7 -8.99 -21.02 14.92
C VAL A 7 -8.09 -21.56 16.05
N GLN A 8 -6.87 -22.02 15.77
CA GLN A 8 -5.98 -22.66 16.76
C GLN A 8 -4.52 -22.22 16.65
N VAL A 9 -4.23 -20.92 16.78
CA VAL A 9 -2.84 -20.44 16.94
C VAL A 9 -2.55 -20.22 18.42
N THR A 10 -1.51 -20.87 18.95
CA THR A 10 -1.05 -20.64 20.33
C THR A 10 -0.05 -19.49 20.38
N LEU A 11 -0.09 -18.71 21.47
CA LEU A 11 0.85 -17.61 21.68
C LEU A 11 2.30 -18.16 21.73
N GLY A 12 3.21 -17.54 20.98
CA GLY A 12 4.59 -18.00 20.82
C GLY A 12 4.84 -18.93 19.62
N GLN A 13 3.80 -19.37 18.90
CA GLN A 13 3.95 -20.18 17.70
C GLN A 13 4.49 -19.36 16.52
N GLN A 14 5.52 -19.87 15.84
CA GLN A 14 5.99 -19.29 14.58
C GLN A 14 5.00 -19.60 13.45
N LEU A 15 4.38 -18.55 12.91
CA LEU A 15 3.39 -18.67 11.82
C LEU A 15 4.02 -18.83 10.44
N TYR A 16 5.06 -18.04 10.15
CA TYR A 16 5.73 -18.06 8.85
C TYR A 16 6.99 -18.94 8.90
N PRO A 17 7.08 -19.97 8.04
CA PRO A 17 8.31 -20.76 7.87
C PRO A 17 9.51 -19.91 7.43
N VAL A 18 9.27 -18.86 6.63
CA VAL A 18 10.33 -17.98 6.13
C VAL A 18 10.02 -16.53 6.49
N LEU A 19 11.00 -15.87 7.11
CA LEU A 19 10.99 -14.43 7.40
C LEU A 19 12.09 -13.75 6.59
N GLU A 20 11.72 -12.74 5.81
CA GLU A 20 12.65 -11.97 5.00
C GLU A 20 12.67 -10.50 5.42
N GLN A 21 13.80 -9.84 5.15
CA GLN A 21 13.97 -8.42 5.44
C GLN A 21 14.51 -7.69 4.23
N CYS A 22 13.98 -6.50 3.95
CA CYS A 22 14.52 -5.59 2.94
C CYS A 22 14.48 -4.14 3.44
N ARG A 23 15.30 -3.27 2.84
CA ARG A 23 15.35 -1.83 3.16
C ARG A 23 14.73 -0.94 2.09
N LYS A 24 14.68 -1.41 0.85
CA LYS A 24 14.26 -0.63 -0.31
C LYS A 24 12.76 -0.81 -0.57
N PRO A 25 11.96 0.27 -0.64
CA PRO A 25 10.52 0.19 -0.96
C PRO A 25 10.24 -0.56 -2.26
N GLU A 26 11.11 -0.47 -3.26
CA GLU A 26 10.97 -1.12 -4.56
C GLU A 26 11.05 -2.65 -4.43
N VAL A 27 11.95 -3.13 -3.56
CA VAL A 27 12.11 -4.56 -3.28
C VAL A 27 10.91 -5.08 -2.48
N LEU A 28 10.43 -4.28 -1.52
CA LEU A 28 9.22 -4.59 -0.77
C LEU A 28 8.02 -4.74 -1.71
N TRP A 29 7.80 -3.74 -2.58
CA TRP A 29 6.75 -3.75 -3.60
C TRP A 29 6.84 -5.00 -4.49
N ALA A 30 8.02 -5.26 -5.08
CA ALA A 30 8.21 -6.37 -6.00
C ALA A 30 7.87 -7.72 -5.34
N LYS A 31 8.24 -7.92 -4.08
CA LYS A 31 7.89 -9.14 -3.33
C LYS A 31 6.38 -9.24 -3.08
N LEU A 32 5.75 -8.17 -2.58
CA LEU A 32 4.31 -8.17 -2.30
C LEU A 32 3.46 -8.37 -3.56
N ALA A 33 3.89 -7.79 -4.68
CA ALA A 33 3.20 -7.92 -5.97
C ALA A 33 3.21 -9.35 -6.52
N THR A 34 4.10 -10.23 -6.05
CA THR A 34 4.06 -11.65 -6.43
C THR A 34 2.89 -12.43 -5.81
N GLY A 35 2.22 -11.87 -4.79
CA GLY A 35 1.18 -12.56 -4.04
C GLY A 35 1.68 -13.63 -3.07
N ASN A 36 2.99 -13.88 -3.01
CA ASN A 36 3.57 -14.94 -2.19
C ASN A 36 3.98 -14.52 -0.77
N TYR A 37 3.86 -13.23 -0.46
CA TYR A 37 4.34 -12.66 0.80
C TYR A 37 3.25 -11.87 1.53
N ASP A 38 3.33 -11.89 2.85
CA ASP A 38 2.64 -10.96 3.75
C ASP A 38 3.59 -9.92 4.31
N TRP A 39 3.11 -8.68 4.39
CA TRP A 39 3.84 -7.63 5.09
C TRP A 39 3.56 -7.66 6.59
N LEU A 40 4.61 -7.85 7.39
CA LEU A 40 4.52 -7.98 8.84
C LEU A 40 4.84 -6.67 9.58
N GLY A 41 5.27 -5.63 8.85
CA GLY A 41 5.57 -4.31 9.37
C GLY A 41 7.02 -3.88 9.19
N VAL A 42 7.45 -2.94 10.01
CA VAL A 42 8.75 -2.27 9.93
C VAL A 42 9.48 -2.39 11.26
N ARG A 43 10.76 -2.72 11.23
CA ARG A 43 11.63 -2.71 12.42
C ARG A 43 12.11 -1.29 12.73
N SER A 44 12.54 -1.05 13.97
CA SER A 44 13.13 0.22 14.42
C SER A 44 14.33 0.69 13.56
N ASN A 45 15.05 -0.24 12.95
CA ASN A 45 16.16 0.05 12.03
C ASN A 45 15.72 0.32 10.58
N GLY A 46 14.42 0.56 10.34
CA GLY A 46 13.84 0.87 9.04
C GLY A 46 13.69 -0.33 8.09
N LYS A 47 14.04 -1.55 8.50
CA LYS A 47 13.87 -2.74 7.64
C LYS A 47 12.41 -3.19 7.62
N TYR A 48 11.89 -3.44 6.42
CA TYR A 48 10.60 -4.08 6.18
C TYR A 48 10.70 -5.58 6.43
N VAL A 49 9.70 -6.16 7.09
CA VAL A 49 9.66 -7.59 7.42
C VAL A 49 8.55 -8.26 6.65
N LEU A 50 8.88 -9.36 5.98
CA LEU A 50 7.96 -10.13 5.13
C LEU A 50 7.88 -11.58 5.63
N GLY A 51 6.69 -12.16 5.55
CA GLY A 51 6.44 -13.58 5.81
C GLY A 51 6.12 -14.35 4.54
N ARG A 52 6.62 -15.60 4.44
CA ARG A 52 6.33 -16.54 3.35
C ARG A 52 6.00 -17.94 3.91
N PRO A 53 5.05 -18.69 3.31
CA PRO A 53 4.14 -18.25 2.25
C PRO A 53 3.13 -17.22 2.79
N ARG A 54 2.45 -16.51 1.90
CA ARG A 54 1.32 -15.66 2.26
C ARG A 54 0.26 -16.51 2.96
N LEU A 55 -0.17 -16.06 4.12
CA LEU A 55 -1.26 -16.62 4.93
C LEU A 55 -2.50 -15.72 4.89
N SER A 56 -2.35 -14.41 4.66
CA SER A 56 -3.51 -13.52 4.55
C SER A 56 -4.31 -13.78 3.27
N ALA A 57 -5.63 -13.74 3.36
CA ALA A 57 -6.48 -13.76 2.20
C ALA A 57 -6.17 -12.55 1.29
N VAL A 58 -6.19 -12.76 -0.03
CA VAL A 58 -6.22 -11.66 -0.98
C VAL A 58 -7.67 -11.17 -1.03
N VAL A 59 -7.99 -10.16 -0.23
CA VAL A 59 -9.27 -9.47 -0.35
C VAL A 59 -9.18 -8.61 -1.61
N GLN A 60 -9.97 -8.97 -2.63
CA GLN A 60 -10.21 -8.06 -3.74
C GLN A 60 -11.07 -6.92 -3.19
N GLU A 61 -10.45 -5.78 -2.94
CA GLU A 61 -11.20 -4.58 -2.67
C GLU A 61 -11.95 -4.18 -3.94
N GLU A 62 -13.25 -3.89 -3.81
CA GLU A 62 -14.03 -3.39 -4.94
C GLU A 62 -13.37 -2.14 -5.51
N ALA A 63 -13.18 -2.17 -6.83
CA ALA A 63 -12.72 -1.00 -7.55
C ALA A 63 -13.77 0.10 -7.41
N GLY A 64 -13.35 1.30 -7.00
CA GLY A 64 -14.16 2.49 -7.18
C GLY A 64 -14.41 2.75 -8.67
N PRO A 65 -15.42 3.58 -9.01
CA PRO A 65 -15.63 3.97 -10.40
C PRO A 65 -14.35 4.60 -10.97
N PRO A 66 -14.01 4.37 -12.25
CA PRO A 66 -12.87 5.05 -12.85
C PRO A 66 -13.08 6.57 -12.82
N PRO A 67 -12.01 7.36 -12.69
CA PRO A 67 -12.12 8.81 -12.74
C PRO A 67 -12.57 9.27 -14.12
N ASP A 68 -13.51 10.22 -14.15
CA ASP A 68 -13.83 10.98 -15.34
C ASP A 68 -12.83 12.13 -15.44
N ASP A 69 -11.90 12.07 -16.40
CA ASP A 69 -10.83 13.07 -16.56
C ASP A 69 -11.37 14.50 -16.75
N ALA A 70 -12.57 14.66 -17.31
CA ALA A 70 -13.18 15.98 -17.47
C ALA A 70 -13.68 16.56 -16.14
N ARG A 71 -14.09 15.71 -15.20
CA ARG A 71 -14.61 16.10 -13.87
C ARG A 71 -13.58 16.02 -12.76
N ALA A 72 -12.54 15.21 -12.94
CA ALA A 72 -11.45 14.98 -11.99
C ALA A 72 -10.07 15.13 -12.65
N PRO A 73 -9.77 16.30 -13.25
CA PRO A 73 -8.50 16.54 -13.94
C PRO A 73 -7.31 16.56 -12.98
N HIS A 74 -7.52 16.95 -11.72
CA HIS A 74 -6.51 16.95 -10.67
C HIS A 74 -6.87 15.88 -9.64
N ARG A 75 -6.03 14.85 -9.52
CA ARG A 75 -6.28 13.74 -8.61
C ARG A 75 -5.00 13.04 -8.19
N ILE A 76 -5.10 12.31 -7.08
CA ILE A 76 -4.06 11.37 -6.66
C ILE A 76 -4.64 9.97 -6.82
N GLU A 77 -3.90 9.12 -7.52
CA GLU A 77 -4.21 7.70 -7.67
C GLU A 77 -3.27 6.89 -6.77
N ALA A 78 -3.77 5.83 -6.14
CA ALA A 78 -2.98 4.93 -5.31
C ALA A 78 -3.32 3.48 -5.61
N LEU A 79 -2.30 2.72 -6.03
CA LEU A 79 -2.40 1.31 -6.36
C LEU A 79 -1.60 0.47 -5.36
N GLY A 80 -2.26 -0.48 -4.71
CA GLY A 80 -1.65 -1.49 -3.86
C GLY A 80 -1.06 -2.64 -4.68
N PRO A 81 -0.16 -3.49 -4.11
CA PRO A 81 0.66 -4.42 -4.89
C PRO A 81 -0.11 -5.49 -5.66
N LEU A 82 -1.30 -5.87 -5.18
CA LEU A 82 -2.19 -6.84 -5.82
C LEU A 82 -3.48 -6.23 -6.36
N GLN A 83 -3.65 -4.91 -6.21
CA GLN A 83 -4.81 -4.22 -6.77
C GLN A 83 -4.63 -4.10 -8.29
N ARG A 84 -5.75 -4.24 -9.02
CA ARG A 84 -5.78 -4.03 -10.47
C ARG A 84 -6.18 -2.61 -10.86
N VAL A 85 -7.02 -1.99 -10.03
CA VAL A 85 -7.56 -0.65 -10.26
C VAL A 85 -7.11 0.24 -9.10
N PRO A 86 -6.58 1.44 -9.38
CA PRO A 86 -6.18 2.36 -8.33
C PRO A 86 -7.40 2.93 -7.60
N ARG A 87 -7.24 3.18 -6.31
CA ARG A 87 -8.09 4.13 -5.60
C ARG A 87 -7.69 5.54 -6.00
N TRP A 88 -8.62 6.47 -5.98
CA TRP A 88 -8.31 7.85 -6.32
C TRP A 88 -9.15 8.84 -5.52
N GLU A 89 -8.61 10.05 -5.41
CA GLU A 89 -9.27 11.20 -4.79
C GLU A 89 -9.00 12.43 -5.68
N ALA A 90 -10.06 13.17 -5.99
CA ALA A 90 -9.99 14.38 -6.80
C ALA A 90 -9.82 15.63 -5.93
N TYR A 91 -9.19 16.65 -6.51
CA TYR A 91 -8.92 17.93 -5.87
C TYR A 91 -9.43 19.06 -6.77
N ALA A 92 -9.82 20.17 -6.16
CA ALA A 92 -10.39 21.30 -6.90
C ALA A 92 -9.34 22.01 -7.76
N THR A 93 -8.06 21.98 -7.33
CA THR A 93 -6.96 22.68 -7.99
C THR A 93 -5.72 21.80 -8.12
N ALA A 94 -4.86 22.13 -9.08
CA ALA A 94 -3.57 21.46 -9.27
C ALA A 94 -2.63 21.67 -8.06
N GLU A 95 -2.68 22.85 -7.44
CA GLU A 95 -1.88 23.21 -6.27
C GLU A 95 -2.25 22.36 -5.06
N GLU A 96 -3.55 22.17 -4.81
CA GLU A 96 -4.05 21.31 -3.74
C GLU A 96 -3.64 19.85 -3.94
N ALA A 97 -3.75 19.34 -5.17
CA ALA A 97 -3.30 18.00 -5.51
C ALA A 97 -1.78 17.82 -5.29
N ARG A 98 -0.96 18.80 -5.72
CA ARG A 98 0.50 18.79 -5.52
C ARG A 98 0.88 18.79 -4.05
N GLU A 99 0.25 19.67 -3.26
CA GLU A 99 0.54 19.77 -1.83
C GLU A 99 0.17 18.49 -1.10
N THR A 100 -1.00 17.93 -1.42
CA THR A 100 -1.46 16.67 -0.82
C THR A 100 -0.58 15.49 -1.23
N PHE A 101 -0.13 15.45 -2.49
CA PHE A 101 0.81 14.42 -2.96
C PHE A 101 2.18 14.53 -2.27
N ARG A 102 2.68 15.75 -2.04
CA ARG A 102 3.94 15.97 -1.32
C ARG A 102 3.85 15.46 0.12
N ARG A 103 2.76 15.81 0.82
CA ARG A 103 2.47 15.31 2.17
C ARG A 103 2.35 13.79 2.21
N LEU A 104 1.66 13.20 1.23
CA LEU A 104 1.57 11.75 1.05
C LEU A 104 2.95 11.10 0.93
N ALA A 105 3.81 11.64 0.05
CA ALA A 105 5.15 11.12 -0.18
C ALA A 105 6.06 11.25 1.06
N GLN A 106 5.76 12.19 1.95
CA GLN A 106 6.47 12.38 3.22
C GLN A 106 5.91 11.50 4.36
N GLY A 107 4.80 10.78 4.13
CA GLY A 107 4.18 9.91 5.14
C GLY A 107 3.20 10.61 6.08
N ASP A 108 2.69 11.79 5.70
CA ASP A 108 1.69 12.55 6.47
C ASP A 108 0.37 11.75 6.61
N PRO A 109 -0.19 11.63 7.83
CA PRO A 109 -1.41 10.87 8.08
C PRO A 109 -2.69 11.41 7.43
N ILE A 110 -2.69 12.66 6.91
CA ILE A 110 -3.87 13.38 6.38
C ILE A 110 -4.33 12.85 4.99
N THR A 111 -3.76 11.75 4.51
CA THR A 111 -3.97 11.20 3.15
C THR A 111 -4.99 10.06 3.03
N PRO A 112 -5.58 9.82 1.83
CA PRO A 112 -6.65 8.83 1.58
C PRO A 112 -6.31 7.38 1.97
N LEU A 113 -5.04 7.09 2.21
CA LEU A 113 -4.53 5.77 2.56
C LEU A 113 -4.66 5.51 4.06
N ARG A 114 -5.88 5.20 4.52
CA ARG A 114 -6.23 5.04 5.95
C ARG A 114 -5.61 3.81 6.64
N THR A 115 -5.02 2.89 5.89
CA THR A 115 -4.45 1.64 6.41
C THR A 115 -2.93 1.68 6.40
N SER A 116 -2.26 0.70 7.01
CA SER A 116 -0.84 0.47 6.74
C SER A 116 -0.71 -0.25 5.41
N GLY A 117 0.20 0.20 4.55
CA GLY A 117 0.48 -0.50 3.30
C GLY A 117 1.69 0.04 2.57
N VAL A 118 1.82 -0.46 1.34
CA VAL A 118 2.71 0.06 0.31
C VAL A 118 1.85 0.37 -0.89
N TRP A 119 2.01 1.56 -1.46
CA TRP A 119 1.26 1.97 -2.64
C TRP A 119 2.18 2.62 -3.65
N ARG A 120 1.85 2.40 -4.91
CA ARG A 120 2.31 3.23 -6.01
C ARG A 120 1.32 4.39 -6.12
N ALA A 121 1.75 5.55 -5.62
CA ALA A 121 0.99 6.78 -5.67
C ALA A 121 1.35 7.55 -6.93
N ARG A 122 0.36 8.06 -7.64
CA ARG A 122 0.52 8.86 -8.86
C ARG A 122 -0.23 10.17 -8.72
N LEU A 123 0.44 11.25 -9.09
CA LEU A 123 -0.18 12.56 -9.23
C LEU A 123 -0.62 12.76 -10.68
N VAL A 124 -1.90 13.06 -10.84
CA VAL A 124 -2.49 13.41 -12.13
C VAL A 124 -2.93 14.87 -12.08
N LEU A 125 -2.50 15.66 -13.05
CA LEU A 125 -2.86 17.06 -13.22
C LEU A 125 -3.33 17.28 -14.66
N ASP A 126 -4.45 17.96 -14.85
CA ASP A 126 -5.04 18.20 -16.17
C ASP A 126 -5.23 16.89 -16.97
N GLY A 127 -5.61 15.81 -16.27
CA GLY A 127 -5.78 14.46 -16.84
C GLY A 127 -4.47 13.76 -17.21
N ARG A 128 -3.30 14.33 -16.91
CA ARG A 128 -1.99 13.74 -17.23
C ARG A 128 -1.24 13.32 -15.98
N SER A 129 -0.70 12.10 -16.01
CA SER A 129 0.24 11.63 -14.99
C SER A 129 1.52 12.46 -15.05
N VAL A 130 1.84 13.17 -13.98
CA VAL A 130 3.04 14.03 -13.91
C VAL A 130 4.10 13.49 -12.97
N GLU A 131 3.71 12.68 -11.97
CA GLU A 131 4.63 12.14 -10.98
C GLU A 131 4.14 10.80 -10.43
N GLU A 132 5.06 9.89 -10.14
CA GLU A 132 4.76 8.61 -9.51
C GLU A 132 5.81 8.31 -8.43
N ARG A 133 5.36 7.84 -7.25
CA ARG A 133 6.22 7.48 -6.12
C ARG A 133 5.73 6.21 -5.44
N LEU A 134 6.65 5.43 -4.89
CA LEU A 134 6.32 4.39 -3.92
C LEU A 134 6.23 5.00 -2.52
N VAL A 135 5.08 4.82 -1.89
CA VAL A 135 4.78 5.31 -0.55
C VAL A 135 4.60 4.11 0.36
N VAL A 136 5.35 4.09 1.46
CA VAL A 136 5.22 3.07 2.50
C VAL A 136 4.68 3.75 3.75
N ARG A 137 3.48 3.34 4.19
CA ARG A 137 2.87 3.84 5.44
C ARG A 137 2.90 2.74 6.49
N PRO A 138 3.88 2.74 7.40
CA PRO A 138 3.74 2.02 8.65
C PRO A 138 2.70 2.78 9.48
N LEU A 139 1.52 2.20 9.75
CA LEU A 139 0.71 2.73 10.84
C LEU A 139 1.56 2.66 12.12
N PRO A 140 1.46 3.63 13.04
CA PRO A 140 2.05 3.43 14.35
C PRO A 140 1.49 2.13 14.89
N ARG A 141 2.38 1.24 15.37
CA ARG A 141 1.95 0.19 16.28
C ARG A 141 1.31 0.94 17.44
N LEU A 142 0.01 0.73 17.64
CA LEU A 142 -0.52 0.80 19.01
C LEU A 142 0.27 -0.28 19.76
N LEU A 143 1.39 0.13 20.34
CA LEU A 143 2.06 -0.64 21.39
C LEU A 143 1.23 -0.47 22.66
#